data_AF-A0A926TUA0-F1
#
_entry.id   AF-A0A926TUA0-F1
#
_cell.length_a   1.000
_cell.length_b   1.000
_cell.length_c   1.000
_cell.angle_alpha   90.00
_cell.angle_beta   90.00
_cell.angle_gamma   90.00
#
_symmetry.space_group_name_H-M   'P 1'
#
loop_
_entity.id
_entity.type
_entity.pdbx_description
1 polymer ?
#
loop_
_entity_poly.entity_id
_entity_poly.type
_entity_poly.pdbx_seq_one_letter_code
_entity_poly.pdbx_strand_id
1 'polypeptide(L)'
;MSSRVLTLLVLVVLPGAMFTAVSTHHLFPEWVVLDTSYQDDQTLAQRSTVSVGDFNVAQVAENCHRLDCFAEGGGVLLGGVITSIDIHSICILP
;
A
#
# COMPACT_ATOMS: atom_id res chain seq x y z
N MET A 1 10.52 4.01 -32.14
CA MET A 1 11.21 4.02 -30.83
C MET A 1 12.53 3.30 -30.99
N SER A 2 13.67 3.89 -30.57
CA SER A 2 14.96 3.20 -30.64
C SER A 2 14.94 1.96 -29.74
N SER A 3 15.52 0.84 -30.18
CA SER A 3 15.60 -0.41 -29.40
C SER A 3 16.15 -0.17 -27.99
N ARG A 4 17.04 0.82 -27.83
CA ARG A 4 17.62 1.20 -26.52
C ARG A 4 16.58 1.74 -25.55
N VAL A 5 15.68 2.61 -26.02
CA VAL A 5 14.62 3.20 -25.20
C VAL A 5 13.63 2.12 -24.77
N LEU A 6 13.29 1.20 -25.67
CA LEU A 6 12.44 0.06 -25.33
C LEU A 6 13.09 -0.81 -24.24
N THR A 7 14.38 -1.12 -24.36
CA THR A 7 15.12 -1.89 -23.35
C THR A 7 15.13 -1.18 -22.00
N LEU A 8 15.34 0.14 -21.96
CA LEU A 8 15.33 0.91 -20.71
C LEU A 8 13.94 0.97 -20.06
N LEU A 9 12.88 1.11 -20.86
CA LEU A 9 11.50 1.05 -20.33
C LEU A 9 11.20 -0.31 -19.68
N VAL A 10 11.62 -1.41 -20.31
CA VAL A 10 11.34 -2.77 -19.81
C VAL A 10 12.21 -3.14 -18.60
N LEU A 11 13.48 -2.74 -18.59
CA LEU A 11 14.41 -3.18 -17.52
C LEU A 11 14.47 -2.22 -16.33
N VAL A 12 14.12 -0.94 -16.52
CA VAL A 12 14.32 0.09 -15.50
C VAL A 12 12.97 0.62 -15.00
N VAL A 13 12.09 1.05 -15.91
CA VAL A 13 10.78 1.63 -15.53
C VAL A 13 9.77 0.56 -15.10
N LEU A 14 9.70 -0.54 -15.84
CA LEU A 14 8.68 -1.58 -15.60
C LEU A 14 8.78 -2.22 -14.20
N PRO A 15 9.98 -2.53 -13.65
CA PRO A 15 10.07 -3.05 -12.28
C PRO A 15 9.48 -2.12 -11.22
N GLY A 16 9.77 -0.81 -11.28
CA GLY A 16 9.19 0.18 -10.36
C GLY A 16 7.67 0.26 -10.49
N ALA A 17 7.17 0.26 -11.72
CA ALA A 17 5.73 0.29 -11.99
C ALA A 17 5.02 -0.98 -11.50
N MET A 18 5.64 -2.14 -11.70
CA MET A 18 5.13 -3.43 -11.21
C MET A 18 5.12 -3.48 -9.69
N PHE A 19 6.18 -3.01 -9.03
CA PHE A 19 6.24 -2.95 -7.57
C PHE A 19 5.14 -2.04 -7.00
N THR A 20 4.92 -0.89 -7.63
CA THR A 20 3.82 0.03 -7.30
C THR A 20 2.47 -0.68 -7.44
N ALA A 21 2.26 -1.37 -8.57
CA ALA A 21 1.01 -2.04 -8.88
C ALA A 21 0.70 -3.20 -7.91
N VAL A 22 1.70 -4.03 -7.59
CA VAL A 22 1.58 -5.12 -6.61
C VAL A 22 1.26 -4.55 -5.23
N SER A 23 2.00 -3.53 -4.78
CA SER A 23 1.75 -2.92 -3.47
C SER A 23 0.35 -2.29 -3.41
N THR A 24 -0.07 -1.64 -4.49
CA THR A 24 -1.42 -1.06 -4.61
C THR A 24 -2.50 -2.15 -4.55
N HIS A 25 -2.25 -3.29 -5.17
CA HIS A 25 -3.18 -4.42 -5.18
C HIS A 25 -3.41 -5.00 -3.78
N HIS A 26 -2.38 -5.01 -2.93
CA HIS A 26 -2.50 -5.45 -1.53
C HIS A 26 -3.00 -4.35 -0.59
N LEU A 27 -2.66 -3.08 -0.86
CA LEU A 27 -3.07 -1.94 -0.05
C LEU A 27 -4.59 -1.77 0.02
N PHE A 28 -5.28 -1.84 -1.12
CA PHE A 28 -6.72 -1.53 -1.15
C PHE A 28 -7.57 -2.51 -0.33
N PRO A 29 -7.39 -3.84 -0.43
CA PRO A 29 -8.08 -4.78 0.44
C PRO A 29 -7.82 -4.53 1.93
N GLU A 30 -6.56 -4.35 2.33
CA GLU A 30 -6.20 -4.07 3.73
C GLU A 30 -6.83 -2.77 4.23
N TRP A 31 -6.88 -1.76 3.37
CA TRP A 31 -7.51 -0.47 3.71
C TRP A 31 -9.00 -0.62 3.98
N VAL A 32 -9.70 -1.44 3.20
CA VAL A 32 -11.13 -1.70 3.39
C VAL A 32 -11.39 -2.46 4.70
N VAL A 33 -10.55 -3.45 5.02
CA VAL A 33 -10.66 -4.20 6.27
C VAL A 33 -10.37 -3.29 7.47
N LEU A 34 -9.36 -2.42 7.36
CA LEU A 34 -9.04 -1.44 8.38
C LEU A 34 -10.20 -0.46 8.63
N ASP A 35 -10.83 0.08 7.58
CA ASP A 35 -11.99 0.97 7.72
C ASP A 35 -13.18 0.27 8.39
N THR A 36 -13.40 -1.01 8.04
CA THR A 36 -14.43 -1.83 8.67
C THR A 36 -14.12 -2.08 10.15
N SER A 37 -12.88 -2.41 10.50
CA SER A 37 -12.43 -2.59 11.89
C SER A 37 -12.68 -1.34 12.73
N TYR A 38 -12.42 -0.16 12.15
CA TYR A 38 -12.66 1.11 12.83
C TYR A 38 -14.16 1.36 13.13
N GLN A 39 -15.05 0.98 12.20
CA GLN A 39 -16.50 1.06 12.40
C GLN A 39 -16.99 0.04 13.43
N ASP A 40 -16.42 -1.16 13.44
CA ASP A 40 -16.72 -2.20 14.42
C ASP A 40 -16.31 -1.78 15.84
N ASP A 41 -15.12 -1.18 16.00
CA ASP A 41 -14.65 -0.66 17.29
C ASP A 41 -15.55 0.46 17.84
N GLN A 42 -16.01 1.37 16.97
CA GLN A 42 -17.00 2.38 17.36
C GLN A 42 -18.32 1.76 17.82
N THR A 43 -18.76 0.69 17.15
CA THR A 43 -19.98 -0.02 17.49
C THR A 43 -19.83 -0.79 18.81
N LEU A 44 -18.67 -1.40 19.04
CA LEU A 44 -18.33 -2.08 20.30
C LEU A 44 -18.28 -1.10 21.47
N ALA A 45 -17.71 0.08 21.28
CA ALA A 45 -17.67 1.13 22.31
C ALA A 45 -19.06 1.65 22.73
N GLN A 46 -20.05 1.57 21.85
CA GLN A 46 -21.44 1.96 22.14
C GLN A 46 -22.23 0.87 22.88
N ARG A 47 -21.73 -0.37 22.93
CA ARG A 47 -22.40 -1.49 23.60
C ARG A 47 -22.01 -1.53 25.08
N SER A 48 -23.01 -1.45 25.96
CA SER A 48 -22.84 -1.47 27.42
C SER A 48 -22.45 -2.83 28.02
N THR A 49 -22.28 -3.87 27.20
CA THR A 49 -22.08 -5.27 27.63
C THR A 49 -20.77 -5.90 27.13
N VAL A 50 -19.93 -5.15 26.40
CA VAL A 50 -18.67 -5.68 25.84
C VAL A 50 -17.59 -5.77 26.93
N SER A 51 -16.89 -6.91 26.99
CA SER A 51 -15.76 -7.10 27.90
C SER A 51 -14.55 -6.30 27.45
N VAL A 52 -13.77 -5.76 28.39
CA VAL A 52 -12.49 -5.08 28.12
C VAL A 52 -11.53 -5.98 27.32
N GLY A 53 -11.62 -7.30 27.51
CA GLY A 53 -10.83 -8.27 26.77
C GLY A 53 -11.17 -8.30 25.27
N ASP A 54 -12.46 -8.24 24.93
CA ASP A 54 -12.91 -8.25 23.54
C ASP A 54 -12.48 -6.97 22.81
N PHE A 55 -12.54 -5.83 23.52
CA PHE A 55 -12.05 -4.54 23.02
C PHE A 55 -10.53 -4.57 22.75
N ASN A 56 -9.74 -5.15 23.64
CA ASN A 56 -8.29 -5.25 23.46
C ASN A 56 -7.91 -6.16 22.28
N VAL A 57 -8.64 -7.26 22.06
CA VAL A 57 -8.41 -8.14 20.90
C VAL A 57 -8.74 -7.42 19.60
N ALA A 58 -9.86 -6.71 19.53
CA ALA A 58 -10.26 -5.94 18.36
C ALA A 58 -9.21 -4.87 18.01
N GLN A 59 -8.73 -4.13 19.01
CA GLN A 59 -7.71 -3.09 18.80
C GLN A 59 -6.33 -3.65 18.39
N VAL A 60 -5.98 -4.85 18.82
CA VAL A 60 -4.75 -5.52 18.32
C VAL A 60 -4.92 -5.91 16.85
N ALA A 61 -6.09 -6.42 16.46
CA ALA A 61 -6.38 -6.76 15.06
C ALA A 61 -6.36 -5.51 14.16
N GLU A 62 -6.98 -4.40 14.59
CA GLU A 62 -6.94 -3.10 13.88
C GLU A 62 -5.48 -2.67 13.62
N ASN A 63 -4.64 -2.72 14.66
CA ASN A 63 -3.25 -2.29 14.54
C ASN A 63 -2.42 -3.17 13.58
N CYS A 64 -2.73 -4.45 13.44
CA CYS A 64 -2.12 -5.30 12.41
C CYS A 64 -2.47 -4.78 11.00
N HIS A 65 -3.74 -4.53 10.71
CA HIS A 65 -4.17 -3.98 9.41
C HIS A 65 -3.58 -2.59 9.13
N ARG A 66 -3.39 -1.76 10.17
CA ARG A 66 -2.69 -0.46 10.03
C ARG A 66 -1.23 -0.61 9.62
N LEU A 67 -0.53 -1.59 10.20
CA LEU A 67 0.87 -1.85 9.87
C LEU A 67 1.01 -2.39 8.45
N ASP A 68 0.12 -3.30 8.05
CA ASP A 68 0.11 -3.85 6.69
C ASP A 68 -0.22 -2.76 5.65
N CYS A 69 -1.25 -1.93 5.89
CA CYS A 69 -1.53 -0.76 5.06
C CYS A 69 -0.33 0.21 4.98
N PHE A 70 0.41 0.40 6.08
CA PHE A 70 1.60 1.25 6.05
C PHE A 70 2.72 0.65 5.20
N ALA A 71 2.96 -0.65 5.34
CA ALA A 71 3.98 -1.35 4.56
C ALA A 71 3.67 -1.28 3.06
N GLU A 72 2.42 -1.61 2.67
CA GLU A 72 1.98 -1.56 1.29
C GLU A 72 1.92 -0.13 0.75
N GLY A 73 1.44 0.83 1.54
CA GLY A 73 1.44 2.25 1.19
C GLY A 73 2.86 2.79 0.96
N GLY A 74 3.82 2.39 1.80
CA GLY A 74 5.24 2.65 1.60
C GLY A 74 5.75 2.03 0.30
N GLY A 75 5.34 0.80 -0.02
CA GLY A 75 5.66 0.11 -1.26
C GLY A 75 5.18 0.85 -2.51
N VAL A 76 3.92 1.33 -2.50
CA VAL A 76 3.34 2.15 -3.57
C VAL A 76 4.17 3.42 -3.80
N LEU A 77 4.48 4.15 -2.73
CA LEU A 77 5.24 5.40 -2.84
C LEU A 77 6.66 5.16 -3.34
N LEU A 78 7.35 4.14 -2.80
CA LEU A 78 8.71 3.80 -3.20
C LEU A 78 8.77 3.38 -4.68
N GLY A 79 7.86 2.50 -5.11
CA GLY A 79 7.77 2.09 -6.52
C GLY A 79 7.48 3.28 -7.44
N GLY A 80 6.59 4.19 -7.02
CA GLY A 80 6.26 5.39 -7.78
C GLY A 80 7.45 6.34 -7.93
N VAL A 81 8.23 6.53 -6.86
CA VAL A 81 9.46 7.33 -6.88
C VAL A 81 10.49 6.74 -7.83
N ILE A 82 10.77 5.43 -7.74
CA ILE A 82 11.69 4.72 -8.64
C ILE A 82 11.26 4.91 -10.10
N THR A 83 10.01 4.60 -10.40
CA THR A 83 9.43 4.75 -11.75
C THR A 83 9.60 6.17 -12.29
N SER A 84 9.36 7.19 -11.46
CA SER A 84 9.49 8.60 -11.83
C SER A 84 10.93 8.99 -12.14
N ILE A 85 11.89 8.56 -11.30
CA ILE A 85 13.33 8.79 -11.52
C ILE A 85 13.79 8.14 -12.83
N ASP A 86 13.33 6.93 -13.10
CA ASP A 86 13.74 6.17 -14.29
C ASP A 86 13.19 6.80 -15.58
N ILE A 87 11.92 7.22 -15.57
CA ILE A 87 11.33 7.97 -16.69
C ILE A 87 12.08 9.28 -16.91
N HIS A 88 12.34 10.03 -15.84
CA HIS A 88 13.10 11.28 -15.94
C HIS A 88 14.48 11.05 -16.55
N SER A 89 15.19 10.02 -16.10
CA SER A 89 16.52 9.66 -16.59
C SER A 89 16.52 9.30 -18.08
N ILE A 90 15.48 8.61 -18.57
CA ILE A 90 15.33 8.30 -20.00
C ILE A 90 15.06 9.58 -20.81
N CYS A 91 14.27 10.51 -20.28
CA CYS A 91 13.91 11.75 -20.98
C CYS A 91 15.07 12.74 -21.14
N ILE A 92 16.04 12.73 -20.22
CA ILE A 92 17.23 13.61 -20.25
C ILE A 92 18.44 12.95 -20.93
N LEU A 93 18.29 11.71 -21.42
CA LEU A 93 19.36 10.98 -22.09
C LEU A 93 19.64 11.63 -23.47
N PRO A 94 20.90 12.01 -23.78
CA PRO A 94 21.26 12.67 -25.03
C PRO A 94 21.18 11.77 -26.27
#